data_AF-A0A519KVV1-F1
#
_entry.id   AF-A0A519KVV1-F1
#
_cell.length_a   1.000
_cell.length_b   1.000
_cell.length_c   1.000
_cell.angle_alpha   90.00
_cell.angle_beta   90.00
_cell.angle_gamma   90.00
#
_symmetry.space_group_name_H-M   'P 1'
#
loop_
_entity.id
_entity.type
_entity.pdbx_description
1 polymer ?
#
loop_
_entity_poly.entity_id
_entity_poly.type
_entity_poly.pdbx_seq_one_letter_code
_entity_poly.pdbx_strand_id
1 'polypeptide(L)'
;MFTPPQISTNEKLEARSFIYFYYQNKRYKFYNGRKINLNLFPNHAKTIKVKNTLLEQMRFEYHKALSNGWNPNEVEEQIEIVTVENGFKSVLNEKLNSPYSKFYKRDLEKTCEQFLEFLPPALLEKDIKSIPQKLIEEFLNGYKSSGRNYMNKRRSLSIFFSELIRKDYLEKNPIIKTSKQKTKATLHEIYTDQQLKDVLAFLKENYYNLYLCALVTYGCLLRPHQEVRQLRLRHMNKEFTEIRLAGSENKSGRVRTVFIPSFLQTELKTRLNGIDDLE
;
A
#
# COMPACT_ATOMS: atom_id res chain seq x y z
N MET A 1 24.34 -26.56 26.66
CA MET A 1 25.01 -26.73 27.96
C MET A 1 25.83 -25.48 28.26
N PHE A 2 25.74 -24.95 29.48
CA PHE A 2 26.45 -23.74 29.90
C PHE A 2 27.15 -23.95 31.25
N THR A 3 28.21 -23.18 31.53
CA THR A 3 28.84 -23.13 32.86
C THR A 3 28.22 -22.02 33.71
N PRO A 4 28.12 -22.16 35.04
CA PRO A 4 27.65 -21.08 35.90
C PRO A 4 28.39 -19.76 35.65
N PRO A 5 27.70 -18.62 35.52
CA PRO A 5 28.34 -17.32 35.36
C PRO A 5 29.28 -16.96 36.51
N GLN A 6 30.46 -16.46 36.15
CA GLN A 6 31.52 -16.07 37.07
C GLN A 6 31.88 -14.60 36.88
N ILE A 7 32.26 -13.93 37.97
CA ILE A 7 32.69 -12.53 37.96
C ILE A 7 34.21 -12.48 37.76
N SER A 8 34.65 -11.61 36.86
CA SER A 8 36.03 -11.16 36.77
C SER A 8 36.07 -9.69 37.17
N THR A 9 36.76 -9.39 38.27
CA THR A 9 36.86 -8.05 38.82
C THR A 9 38.24 -7.81 39.42
N ASN A 10 38.65 -6.55 39.51
CA ASN A 10 39.89 -6.11 40.16
C ASN A 10 39.56 -5.21 41.34
N GLU A 11 40.51 -5.05 42.26
CA GLU A 11 40.37 -4.19 43.45
C GLU A 11 40.37 -2.68 43.12
N LYS A 12 40.67 -2.31 41.87
CA LYS A 12 40.67 -0.91 41.39
C LYS A 12 39.31 -0.56 40.78
N LEU A 13 38.81 0.64 41.09
CA LEU A 13 37.50 1.09 40.61
C LEU A 13 37.48 1.26 39.09
N GLU A 14 38.56 1.80 38.53
CA GLU A 14 38.75 2.15 37.11
C GLU A 14 38.90 0.92 36.21
N ALA A 15 39.32 -0.21 36.76
CA ALA A 15 39.51 -1.44 36.01
C ALA A 15 38.16 -2.03 35.59
N ARG A 16 37.97 -2.36 34.31
CA ARG A 16 36.71 -2.95 33.85
C ARG A 16 36.51 -4.35 34.42
N SER A 17 35.34 -4.57 35.01
CA SER A 17 34.87 -5.87 35.49
C SER A 17 33.80 -6.42 34.55
N PHE A 18 33.69 -7.74 34.46
CA PHE A 18 32.73 -8.40 33.58
C PHE A 18 32.30 -9.74 34.15
N ILE A 19 31.21 -10.26 33.60
CA ILE A 19 30.74 -11.61 33.84
C ILE A 19 31.13 -12.47 32.65
N TYR A 20 31.57 -13.69 32.92
CA TYR A 20 31.87 -14.66 31.88
C TYR A 20 31.31 -16.03 32.20
N PHE A 21 31.03 -16.78 31.15
CA PHE A 21 30.64 -18.18 31.18
C PHE A 21 30.95 -18.81 29.82
N TYR A 22 30.89 -20.13 29.77
CA TYR A 22 30.93 -20.90 28.53
C TYR A 22 29.52 -21.33 28.16
N TYR A 23 29.16 -21.16 26.90
CA TYR A 23 27.93 -21.66 26.31
C TYR A 23 28.31 -22.41 25.02
N GLN A 24 27.96 -23.70 24.93
CA GLN A 24 28.34 -24.56 23.80
C GLN A 24 29.85 -24.48 23.49
N ASN A 25 30.69 -24.63 24.52
CA ASN A 25 32.17 -24.56 24.46
C ASN A 25 32.76 -23.23 23.98
N LYS A 26 31.96 -22.17 23.81
CA LYS A 26 32.44 -20.82 23.50
C LYS A 26 32.34 -19.91 24.72
N ARG A 27 33.41 -19.17 25.01
CA ARG A 27 33.46 -18.22 26.12
C ARG A 27 32.76 -16.91 25.74
N TYR A 28 31.82 -16.50 26.58
CA TYR A 28 31.15 -15.20 26.49
C TYR A 28 31.59 -14.28 27.62
N LYS A 29 31.66 -12.97 27.35
CA LYS A 29 32.01 -11.93 28.33
C LYS A 29 31.02 -10.77 28.21
N PHE A 30 30.41 -10.36 29.31
CA PHE A 30 29.45 -9.26 29.37
C PHE A 30 29.85 -8.24 30.43
N TYR A 31 29.84 -6.97 30.06
CA TYR A 31 30.25 -5.86 30.93
C TYR A 31 29.07 -5.11 31.57
N ASN A 32 27.84 -5.44 31.16
CA ASN A 32 26.59 -4.86 31.63
C ASN A 32 25.40 -5.82 31.39
N GLY A 33 24.24 -5.50 31.96
CA GLY A 33 23.01 -6.29 31.86
C GLY A 33 22.18 -6.08 30.60
N ARG A 34 22.61 -5.25 29.62
CA ARG A 34 21.75 -4.88 28.48
C ARG A 34 21.32 -6.08 27.64
N LYS A 35 22.21 -7.06 27.45
CA LYS A 35 21.97 -8.27 26.65
C LYS A 35 20.88 -9.20 27.20
N ILE A 36 20.48 -8.98 28.46
CA ILE A 36 19.35 -9.66 29.11
C ILE A 36 18.23 -8.66 29.46
N ASN A 37 18.18 -7.51 28.78
CA ASN A 37 17.21 -6.44 28.96
C ASN A 37 17.16 -5.82 30.38
N LEU A 38 18.31 -5.77 31.07
CA LEU A 38 18.42 -5.17 32.40
C LEU A 38 19.31 -3.93 32.41
N ASN A 39 18.89 -2.93 33.20
CA ASN A 39 19.60 -1.67 33.36
C ASN A 39 20.72 -1.76 34.42
N LEU A 40 21.64 -2.71 34.26
CA LEU A 40 22.75 -2.97 35.20
C LEU A 40 24.09 -2.54 34.59
N PHE A 41 24.75 -1.56 35.21
CA PHE A 41 26.06 -1.04 34.76
C PHE A 41 27.10 -1.04 35.88
N PRO A 42 27.69 -2.20 36.23
CA PRO A 42 28.66 -2.27 37.32
C PRO A 42 29.89 -1.38 37.08
N ASN A 43 30.31 -1.22 35.82
CA ASN A 43 31.46 -0.39 35.44
C ASN A 43 31.19 1.13 35.52
N HIS A 44 29.96 1.57 35.77
CA HIS A 44 29.62 2.98 36.01
C HIS A 44 29.43 3.29 37.50
N ALA A 45 29.64 2.30 38.38
CA ALA A 45 29.49 2.48 39.82
C ALA A 45 30.53 3.47 40.38
N LYS A 46 30.10 4.29 41.34
CA LYS A 46 30.96 5.31 41.98
C LYS A 46 31.87 4.75 43.09
N THR A 47 31.61 3.54 43.57
CA THR A 47 32.39 2.88 44.63
C THR A 47 32.58 1.40 44.36
N ILE A 48 33.66 0.81 44.89
CA ILE A 48 33.97 -0.62 44.75
C ILE A 48 32.86 -1.48 45.37
N LYS A 49 32.30 -1.06 46.50
CA LYS A 49 31.20 -1.76 47.17
C LYS A 49 29.97 -1.86 46.26
N VAL A 50 29.54 -0.73 45.67
CA VAL A 50 28.39 -0.70 44.75
C VAL A 50 28.67 -1.49 43.49
N LYS A 51 29.90 -1.41 42.95
CA LYS A 51 30.35 -2.20 41.81
C LYS A 51 30.21 -3.70 42.07
N ASN A 52 30.69 -4.18 43.23
CA ASN A 52 30.60 -5.58 43.61
C ASN A 52 29.14 -6.04 43.81
N THR A 53 28.29 -5.20 44.42
CA THR A 53 26.85 -5.50 44.53
C THR A 53 26.19 -5.64 43.16
N LEU A 54 26.46 -4.71 42.23
CA LEU A 54 25.91 -4.76 40.87
C LEU A 54 26.46 -5.96 40.08
N LEU A 55 27.71 -6.37 40.29
CA LEU A 55 28.29 -7.57 39.67
C LEU A 55 27.62 -8.85 40.17
N GLU A 56 27.36 -8.97 41.47
CA GLU A 56 26.64 -10.14 42.02
C GLU A 56 25.20 -10.20 41.52
N GLN A 57 24.51 -9.05 41.50
CA GLN A 57 23.16 -8.98 40.94
C GLN A 57 23.17 -9.37 39.46
N MET A 58 24.11 -8.83 38.68
CA MET A 58 24.25 -9.17 37.27
C MET A 58 24.59 -10.67 37.09
N ARG A 59 25.39 -11.28 37.98
CA ARG A 59 25.73 -12.72 37.92
C ARG A 59 24.50 -13.58 38.13
N PHE A 60 23.70 -13.24 39.12
CA PHE A 60 22.45 -13.92 39.40
C PHE A 60 21.48 -13.84 38.22
N GLU A 61 21.30 -12.64 37.64
CA GLU A 61 20.37 -12.44 36.54
C GLU A 61 20.80 -13.15 35.25
N TYR A 62 22.11 -13.15 34.91
CA TYR A 62 22.60 -13.95 33.78
C TYR A 62 22.41 -15.45 34.01
N HIS A 63 22.62 -15.95 35.24
CA HIS A 63 22.38 -17.35 35.56
C HIS A 63 20.89 -17.69 35.39
N LYS A 64 20.00 -16.85 35.93
CA LYS A 64 18.55 -17.00 35.80
C LYS A 64 18.11 -16.97 34.33
N ALA A 65 18.63 -16.04 33.53
CA ALA A 65 18.32 -15.95 32.10
C ALA A 65 18.74 -17.23 31.35
N LEU A 66 19.97 -17.71 31.58
CA LEU A 66 20.48 -18.94 30.97
C LEU A 66 19.66 -20.17 31.36
N SER A 67 19.28 -20.28 32.64
CA SER A 67 18.41 -21.36 33.13
C SER A 67 17.01 -21.31 32.51
N ASN A 68 16.52 -20.12 32.16
CA ASN A 68 15.23 -19.91 31.51
C ASN A 68 15.31 -19.98 29.96
N GLY A 69 16.44 -20.43 29.41
CA GLY A 69 16.59 -20.69 27.96
C GLY A 69 17.14 -19.52 27.14
N TRP A 70 17.60 -18.43 27.76
CA TRP A 70 18.25 -17.34 27.02
C TRP A 70 19.55 -17.80 26.34
N ASN A 71 19.75 -17.40 25.07
CA ASN A 71 20.87 -17.84 24.24
C ASN A 71 21.80 -16.67 23.88
N PRO A 72 23.08 -16.68 24.28
CA PRO A 72 24.01 -15.59 23.98
C PRO A 72 24.42 -15.53 22.49
N ASN A 73 24.09 -16.53 21.68
CA ASN A 73 24.31 -16.53 20.23
C ASN A 73 23.20 -15.81 19.47
N GLU A 74 22.04 -15.56 20.09
CA GLU A 74 20.97 -14.80 19.46
C GLU A 74 21.45 -13.36 19.31
N VAL A 75 21.65 -12.95 18.05
CA VAL A 75 21.82 -11.55 17.70
C VAL A 75 20.49 -10.90 18.07
N GLU A 76 20.51 -9.90 18.97
CA GLU A 76 19.36 -9.01 19.14
C GLU A 76 19.02 -8.48 17.75
N GLU A 77 17.96 -9.01 17.14
CA GLU A 77 17.31 -8.32 16.04
C GLU A 77 16.96 -6.95 16.59
N GLN A 78 17.67 -5.92 16.16
CA GLN A 78 17.17 -4.57 16.28
C GLN A 78 15.86 -4.60 15.51
N ILE A 79 14.74 -4.75 16.22
CA ILE A 79 13.41 -4.65 15.61
C ILE A 79 13.38 -3.23 15.06
N GLU A 80 13.57 -3.12 13.75
CA GLU A 80 13.44 -1.86 13.04
C GLU A 80 11.99 -1.40 13.26
N ILE A 81 11.81 -0.43 14.16
CA ILE A 81 10.48 0.09 14.45
C ILE A 81 10.07 0.90 13.23
N VAL A 82 9.26 0.28 12.37
CA VAL A 82 8.62 0.98 11.27
C VAL A 82 7.43 1.74 11.84
N THR A 83 7.52 3.07 11.83
CA THR A 83 6.43 3.93 12.28
C THR A 83 5.21 3.82 11.36
N VAL A 84 4.02 4.14 11.87
CA VAL A 84 2.79 4.15 11.07
C VAL A 84 2.95 5.00 9.81
N GLU A 85 3.45 6.22 9.98
CA GLU A 85 3.62 7.15 8.86
C GLU A 85 4.64 6.63 7.83
N ASN A 86 5.81 6.19 8.29
CA ASN A 86 6.86 5.70 7.39
C ASN A 86 6.44 4.41 6.68
N GLY A 87 5.74 3.51 7.37
CA GLY A 87 5.23 2.28 6.78
C GLY A 87 4.26 2.56 5.62
N PHE A 88 3.29 3.44 5.84
CA PHE A 88 2.32 3.82 4.81
C PHE A 88 2.96 4.60 3.65
N LYS A 89 3.83 5.58 3.94
CA LYS A 89 4.53 6.36 2.91
C LYS A 89 5.50 5.51 2.10
N SER A 90 6.19 4.54 2.72
CA SER A 90 7.07 3.61 2.02
C SER A 90 6.29 2.76 1.01
N VAL A 91 5.15 2.20 1.42
CA VAL A 91 4.26 1.46 0.51
C VAL A 91 3.74 2.35 -0.61
N LEU A 92 3.31 3.58 -0.29
CA LEU A 92 2.83 4.53 -1.28
C LEU A 92 3.91 4.81 -2.33
N ASN A 93 5.13 5.15 -1.91
CA ASN A 93 6.24 5.45 -2.81
C ASN A 93 6.55 4.28 -3.76
N GLU A 94 6.58 3.05 -3.27
CA GLU A 94 6.79 1.87 -4.10
C GLU A 94 5.67 1.71 -5.17
N LYS A 95 4.41 1.89 -4.77
CA LYS A 95 3.27 1.80 -5.70
C LYS A 95 3.26 2.95 -6.72
N LEU A 96 3.73 4.14 -6.35
CA LEU A 96 3.85 5.27 -7.27
C LEU A 96 4.97 5.09 -8.30
N ASN A 97 6.03 4.36 -7.97
CA ASN A 97 7.10 4.03 -8.91
C ASN A 97 6.79 2.80 -9.77
N SER A 98 5.74 2.05 -9.44
CA SER A 98 5.31 0.87 -10.20
C SER A 98 4.52 1.25 -11.47
N PRO A 99 4.42 0.37 -12.49
CA PRO A 99 3.74 0.63 -13.77
C PRO A 99 2.19 0.54 -13.66
N TYR A 100 1.61 1.22 -12.67
CA TYR A 100 0.15 1.30 -12.51
C TYR A 100 -0.45 2.54 -13.17
N SER A 101 -1.74 2.48 -13.49
CA SER A 101 -2.48 3.61 -14.08
C SER A 101 -2.50 4.84 -13.17
N LYS A 102 -2.52 6.04 -13.77
CA LYS A 102 -2.63 7.32 -13.06
C LYS A 102 -3.81 7.37 -12.07
N PHE A 103 -4.96 6.83 -12.47
CA PHE A 103 -6.15 6.83 -11.60
C PHE A 103 -5.99 5.93 -10.38
N TYR A 104 -5.31 4.80 -10.54
CA TYR A 104 -5.01 3.90 -9.43
C TYR A 104 -4.01 4.52 -8.46
N LYS A 105 -2.93 5.12 -8.98
CA LYS A 105 -1.94 5.87 -8.17
C LYS A 105 -2.61 6.97 -7.35
N ARG A 106 -3.48 7.78 -8.00
CA ARG A 106 -4.25 8.82 -7.34
C ARG A 106 -5.17 8.30 -6.23
N ASP A 107 -5.78 7.13 -6.42
CA ASP A 107 -6.63 6.51 -5.38
C ASP A 107 -5.82 6.05 -4.16
N LEU A 108 -4.60 5.52 -4.39
CA LEU A 108 -3.68 5.15 -3.32
C LEU A 108 -3.16 6.38 -2.57
N GLU A 109 -2.75 7.44 -3.26
CA GLU A 109 -2.33 8.71 -2.66
C GLU A 109 -3.40 9.25 -1.71
N LYS A 110 -4.62 9.42 -2.25
CA LYS A 110 -5.75 9.91 -1.45
C LYS A 110 -6.09 9.00 -0.28
N THR A 111 -6.01 7.69 -0.46
CA THR A 111 -6.31 6.75 0.63
C THR A 111 -5.25 6.80 1.73
N CYS A 112 -3.97 6.94 1.36
CA CYS A 112 -2.87 7.10 2.31
C CYS A 112 -3.03 8.41 3.10
N GLU A 113 -3.18 9.53 2.40
CA GLU A 113 -3.39 10.87 2.96
C GLU A 113 -4.57 10.88 3.94
N GLN A 114 -5.76 10.49 3.48
CA GLN A 114 -6.97 10.46 4.30
C GLN A 114 -6.85 9.57 5.53
N PHE A 115 -6.15 8.43 5.41
CA PHE A 115 -5.98 7.52 6.54
C PHE A 115 -5.00 8.09 7.57
N LEU A 116 -3.85 8.61 7.14
CA LEU A 116 -2.87 9.23 8.04
C LEU A 116 -3.42 10.48 8.71
N GLU A 117 -4.15 11.33 7.99
CA GLU A 117 -4.82 12.52 8.55
C GLU A 117 -5.91 12.16 9.57
N PHE A 118 -6.58 11.02 9.39
CA PHE A 118 -7.61 10.56 10.33
C PHE A 118 -7.01 10.06 11.65
N LEU A 119 -5.77 9.54 11.64
CA LEU A 119 -5.17 8.98 12.85
C LEU A 119 -4.70 10.09 13.81
N PRO A 120 -4.75 9.86 15.14
CA PRO A 120 -4.17 10.77 16.11
C PRO A 120 -2.67 10.99 15.83
N PRO A 121 -2.14 12.23 15.86
CA PRO A 121 -0.74 12.51 15.58
C PRO A 121 0.24 11.69 16.43
N ALA A 122 -0.10 11.44 17.69
CA ALA A 122 0.71 10.62 18.61
C ALA A 122 0.82 9.14 18.21
N LEU A 123 0.02 8.67 17.25
CA LEU A 123 0.07 7.31 16.70
C LEU A 123 0.97 7.22 15.47
N LEU A 124 1.22 8.32 14.76
CA LEU A 124 1.99 8.34 13.51
C LEU A 124 3.44 7.89 13.71
N GLU A 125 4.04 8.26 14.83
CA GLU A 125 5.41 7.92 15.22
C GLU A 125 5.53 6.58 15.98
N LYS A 126 4.41 5.90 16.25
CA LYS A 126 4.44 4.59 16.91
C LYS A 126 4.63 3.48 15.88
N ASP A 127 5.05 2.32 16.37
CA ASP A 127 5.13 1.09 15.58
C ASP A 127 3.81 0.87 14.82
N ILE A 128 3.91 0.51 13.54
CA ILE A 128 2.78 0.16 12.67
C ILE A 128 1.83 -0.89 13.29
N LYS A 129 2.36 -1.78 14.14
CA LYS A 129 1.59 -2.80 14.88
C LYS A 129 0.65 -2.20 15.94
N SER A 130 0.87 -0.95 16.34
CA SER A 130 0.11 -0.28 17.40
C SER A 130 -1.24 0.27 16.95
N ILE A 131 -1.55 0.26 15.63
CA ILE A 131 -2.82 0.78 15.11
C ILE A 131 -4.00 -0.03 15.70
N PRO A 132 -4.89 0.59 16.50
CA PRO A 132 -6.04 -0.09 17.05
C PRO A 132 -7.04 -0.47 15.94
N GLN A 133 -7.58 -1.70 16.02
CA GLN A 133 -8.64 -2.17 15.12
C GLN A 133 -9.83 -1.21 15.06
N LYS A 134 -10.20 -0.62 16.21
CA LYS A 134 -11.32 0.34 16.31
C LYS A 134 -11.13 1.56 15.41
N LEU A 135 -9.91 2.13 15.33
CA LEU A 135 -9.65 3.29 14.46
C LEU A 135 -9.78 2.93 12.99
N ILE A 136 -9.36 1.73 12.59
CA ILE A 136 -9.52 1.24 11.21
C ILE A 136 -11.02 1.14 10.87
N GLU A 137 -11.84 0.63 11.79
CA GLU A 137 -13.29 0.55 11.60
C GLU A 137 -13.96 1.92 11.56
N GLU A 138 -13.59 2.83 12.45
CA GLU A 138 -14.09 4.20 12.47
C GLU A 138 -13.76 4.96 11.18
N PHE A 139 -12.52 4.85 10.70
CA PHE A 139 -12.12 5.41 9.41
C PHE A 139 -13.02 4.91 8.28
N LEU A 140 -13.19 3.58 8.17
CA LEU A 140 -14.02 2.99 7.13
C LEU A 140 -15.50 3.38 7.27
N ASN A 141 -15.98 3.55 8.51
CA ASN A 141 -17.35 3.96 8.79
C ASN A 141 -17.66 5.36 8.22
N GLY A 142 -16.66 6.24 8.08
CA GLY A 142 -16.80 7.53 7.39
C GLY A 142 -17.21 7.42 5.91
N TYR A 143 -17.10 6.24 5.29
CA TYR A 143 -17.40 5.99 3.88
C TYR A 143 -18.69 5.18 3.66
N LYS A 144 -19.55 5.08 4.68
CA LYS A 144 -20.80 4.31 4.65
C LYS A 144 -21.95 4.96 3.86
N SER A 145 -21.71 6.08 3.16
CA SER A 145 -22.73 6.72 2.32
C SER A 145 -23.29 5.79 1.24
N SER A 146 -22.50 4.81 0.77
CA SER A 146 -23.01 3.66 0.01
C SER A 146 -22.14 2.44 0.25
N GLY A 147 -22.73 1.25 0.09
CA GLY A 147 -21.98 -0.01 0.18
C GLY A 147 -20.80 -0.06 -0.79
N ARG A 148 -20.93 0.55 -1.99
CA ARG A 148 -19.84 0.60 -2.97
C ARG A 148 -18.71 1.52 -2.54
N ASN A 149 -19.02 2.70 -1.99
CA ASN A 149 -18.01 3.61 -1.47
C ASN A 149 -17.21 2.96 -0.33
N TYR A 150 -17.91 2.38 0.66
CA TYR A 150 -17.30 1.65 1.76
C TYR A 150 -16.37 0.52 1.26
N MET A 151 -16.88 -0.33 0.36
CA MET A 151 -16.11 -1.48 -0.13
C MET A 151 -14.91 -1.07 -1.00
N ASN A 152 -15.03 0.03 -1.75
CA ASN A 152 -13.90 0.60 -2.49
C ASN A 152 -12.82 1.09 -1.51
N LYS A 153 -13.18 1.92 -0.52
CA LYS A 153 -12.22 2.41 0.47
C LYS A 153 -11.58 1.29 1.27
N ARG A 154 -12.36 0.28 1.67
CA ARG A 154 -11.87 -0.93 2.34
C ARG A 154 -10.85 -1.69 1.48
N ARG A 155 -11.08 -1.81 0.17
CA ARG A 155 -10.13 -2.45 -0.76
C ARG A 155 -8.86 -1.62 -0.91
N SER A 156 -8.97 -0.31 -1.08
CA SER A 156 -7.82 0.59 -1.23
C SER A 156 -6.94 0.57 0.02
N LEU A 157 -7.55 0.64 1.22
CA LEU A 157 -6.82 0.55 2.48
C LEU A 157 -6.19 -0.83 2.71
N SER A 158 -6.87 -1.91 2.28
CA SER A 158 -6.34 -3.27 2.37
C SER A 158 -5.03 -3.46 1.62
N ILE A 159 -4.79 -2.71 0.54
CA ILE A 159 -3.54 -2.80 -0.23
C ILE A 159 -2.36 -2.42 0.64
N PHE A 160 -2.46 -1.34 1.43
CA PHE A 160 -1.38 -0.91 2.33
C PHE A 160 -1.03 -2.00 3.34
N PHE A 161 -2.02 -2.51 4.06
CA PHE A 161 -1.78 -3.58 5.04
C PHE A 161 -1.27 -4.88 4.42
N SER A 162 -1.71 -5.23 3.21
CA SER A 162 -1.17 -6.40 2.50
C SER A 162 0.29 -6.22 2.09
N GLU A 163 0.70 -5.03 1.67
CA GLU A 163 2.12 -4.74 1.37
C GLU A 163 2.98 -4.70 2.63
N LEU A 164 2.45 -4.18 3.74
CA LEU A 164 3.13 -4.20 5.03
C LEU A 164 3.37 -5.65 5.53
N ILE A 165 2.46 -6.58 5.22
CA ILE A 165 2.67 -8.01 5.47
C ILE A 165 3.74 -8.58 4.56
N ARG A 166 3.71 -8.25 3.26
CA ARG A 166 4.73 -8.71 2.30
C ARG A 166 6.14 -8.25 2.68
N LYS A 167 6.26 -7.12 3.39
CA LYS A 167 7.51 -6.55 3.91
C LYS A 167 7.85 -7.03 5.34
N ASP A 168 7.13 -8.01 5.87
CA ASP A 168 7.31 -8.57 7.22
C ASP A 168 7.12 -7.57 8.38
N TYR A 169 6.47 -6.44 8.13
CA TYR A 169 6.16 -5.45 9.16
C TYR A 169 4.90 -5.80 9.95
N LEU A 170 3.99 -6.60 9.36
CA LEU A 170 2.76 -7.09 10.00
C LEU A 170 2.57 -8.57 9.72
N GLU A 171 1.99 -9.30 10.68
CA GLU A 171 1.70 -10.73 10.49
C GLU A 171 0.35 -10.96 9.79
N LYS A 172 -0.63 -10.08 10.02
CA LYS A 172 -2.02 -10.28 9.56
C LYS A 172 -2.65 -8.97 9.14
N ASN A 173 -3.54 -9.04 8.14
CA ASN A 173 -4.23 -7.86 7.63
C ASN A 173 -5.42 -7.50 8.53
N PRO A 174 -5.40 -6.37 9.25
CA PRO A 174 -6.48 -5.98 10.16
C PRO A 174 -7.81 -5.71 9.42
N ILE A 175 -7.77 -5.42 8.12
CA ILE A 175 -8.98 -5.20 7.31
C ILE A 175 -9.88 -6.43 7.29
N ILE A 176 -9.34 -7.65 7.47
CA ILE A 176 -10.14 -8.88 7.52
C ILE A 176 -11.17 -8.85 8.65
N LYS A 177 -10.86 -8.19 9.77
CA LYS A 177 -11.75 -8.07 10.93
C LYS A 177 -12.85 -7.02 10.77
N THR A 178 -12.73 -6.15 9.76
CA THR A 178 -13.73 -5.11 9.47
C THR A 178 -14.96 -5.69 8.78
N SER A 179 -16.13 -5.09 9.03
CA SER A 179 -17.38 -5.50 8.37
C SER A 179 -17.29 -5.41 6.85
N LYS A 180 -18.07 -6.22 6.14
CA LYS A 180 -18.29 -6.06 4.69
C LYS A 180 -19.70 -5.54 4.46
N GLN A 181 -19.88 -4.66 3.48
CA GLN A 181 -21.20 -4.19 3.07
C GLN A 181 -21.62 -4.85 1.74
N LYS A 182 -22.88 -5.28 1.67
CA LYS A 182 -23.46 -5.77 0.40
C LYS A 182 -23.63 -4.60 -0.55
N THR A 183 -23.01 -4.68 -1.72
CA THR A 183 -23.24 -3.72 -2.81
C THR A 183 -24.42 -4.20 -3.65
N LYS A 184 -25.51 -3.41 -3.69
CA LYS A 184 -26.60 -3.67 -4.65
C LYS A 184 -26.25 -2.98 -5.98
N ALA A 185 -26.37 -3.71 -7.08
CA ALA A 185 -26.27 -3.11 -8.40
C ALA A 185 -27.58 -2.37 -8.70
N THR A 186 -27.46 -1.14 -9.17
CA THR A 186 -28.58 -0.38 -9.74
C THR A 186 -28.66 -0.67 -11.22
N LEU A 187 -29.84 -1.04 -11.70
CA LEU A 187 -30.09 -1.09 -13.14
C LEU A 187 -30.14 0.35 -13.64
N HIS A 188 -29.29 0.68 -14.62
CA HIS A 188 -29.37 1.98 -15.27
C HIS A 188 -30.55 1.98 -16.23
N GLU A 189 -31.39 3.01 -16.15
CA GLU A 189 -32.44 3.24 -17.14
C GLU A 189 -31.79 3.55 -18.50
N ILE A 190 -32.35 2.95 -19.55
CA ILE A 190 -31.90 3.15 -20.93
C ILE A 190 -32.93 4.01 -21.66
N TYR A 191 -32.45 4.76 -22.65
CA TYR A 191 -33.34 5.48 -23.55
C TYR A 191 -34.20 4.50 -24.35
N THR A 192 -35.47 4.84 -24.55
CA THR A 192 -36.27 4.20 -25.60
C THR A 192 -35.75 4.58 -26.99
N ASP A 193 -36.11 3.82 -28.02
CA ASP A 193 -35.70 4.11 -29.40
C ASP A 193 -36.09 5.52 -29.84
N GLN A 194 -37.26 6.01 -29.41
CA GLN A 194 -37.72 7.36 -29.73
C GLN A 194 -36.89 8.42 -29.00
N GLN A 195 -36.71 8.26 -27.68
CA GLN A 195 -35.88 9.20 -26.90
C GLN A 195 -34.45 9.28 -27.42
N LEU A 196 -33.86 8.14 -27.81
CA LEU A 196 -32.52 8.12 -28.38
C LEU A 196 -32.45 8.90 -29.69
N LYS A 197 -33.45 8.73 -30.58
CA LYS A 197 -33.53 9.50 -31.84
C LYS A 197 -33.67 10.99 -31.57
N ASP A 198 -34.53 11.38 -30.64
CA ASP A 198 -34.77 12.79 -30.30
C ASP A 198 -33.50 13.44 -29.72
N VAL A 199 -32.80 12.74 -28.81
CA VAL A 199 -31.53 13.19 -28.26
C VAL A 199 -30.46 13.29 -29.34
N LEU A 200 -30.33 12.31 -30.23
CA LEU A 200 -29.34 12.34 -31.30
C LEU A 200 -29.64 13.46 -32.31
N ALA A 201 -30.91 13.72 -32.63
CA ALA A 201 -31.32 14.83 -33.50
C ALA A 201 -30.95 16.18 -32.86
N PHE A 202 -31.32 16.38 -31.60
CA PHE A 202 -30.96 17.57 -30.84
C PHE A 202 -29.43 17.79 -30.80
N LEU A 203 -28.66 16.73 -30.51
CA LEU A 203 -27.20 16.79 -30.48
C LEU A 203 -26.61 17.09 -31.87
N LYS A 204 -27.19 16.55 -32.96
CA LYS A 204 -26.69 16.79 -34.32
C LYS A 204 -26.79 18.28 -34.69
N GLU A 205 -27.91 18.91 -34.32
CA GLU A 205 -28.19 20.32 -34.60
C GLU A 205 -27.36 21.27 -33.70
N ASN A 206 -27.28 20.97 -32.40
CA ASN A 206 -26.73 21.91 -31.42
C ASN A 206 -25.28 21.61 -30.99
N TYR A 207 -24.85 20.35 -31.06
CA TYR A 207 -23.57 19.88 -30.51
C TYR A 207 -22.94 18.78 -31.38
N TYR A 208 -22.68 19.10 -32.65
CA TYR A 208 -22.27 18.11 -33.67
C TYR A 208 -21.09 17.21 -33.26
N ASN A 209 -20.06 17.74 -32.59
CA ASN A 209 -18.94 16.93 -32.12
C ASN A 209 -19.35 15.91 -31.03
N LEU A 210 -20.30 16.26 -30.16
CA LEU A 210 -20.86 15.35 -29.17
C LEU A 210 -21.77 14.30 -29.81
N TYR A 211 -22.57 14.70 -30.81
CA TYR A 211 -23.33 13.78 -31.65
C TYR A 211 -22.43 12.72 -32.29
N LEU A 212 -21.33 13.14 -32.94
CA LEU A 212 -20.39 12.22 -33.56
C LEU A 212 -19.73 11.30 -32.51
N CYS A 213 -19.32 11.84 -31.36
CA CYS A 213 -18.79 11.05 -30.26
C CYS A 213 -19.78 9.98 -29.78
N ALA A 214 -21.07 10.32 -29.67
CA ALA A 214 -22.13 9.39 -29.30
C ALA A 214 -22.31 8.31 -30.38
N LEU A 215 -22.38 8.68 -31.66
CA LEU A 215 -22.51 7.70 -32.75
C LEU A 215 -21.35 6.71 -32.79
N VAL A 216 -20.10 7.17 -32.67
CA VAL A 216 -18.93 6.28 -32.63
C VAL A 216 -18.97 5.39 -31.38
N THR A 217 -19.33 5.97 -30.23
CA THR A 217 -19.44 5.22 -28.96
C THR A 217 -20.47 4.09 -29.07
N TYR A 218 -21.69 4.38 -29.52
CA TYR A 218 -22.77 3.38 -29.57
C TYR A 218 -22.67 2.46 -30.79
N GLY A 219 -22.25 2.98 -31.94
CA GLY A 219 -22.11 2.21 -33.18
C GLY A 219 -20.90 1.27 -33.21
N CYS A 220 -19.80 1.64 -32.53
CA CYS A 220 -18.57 0.84 -32.50
C CYS A 220 -18.25 0.28 -31.10
N LEU A 221 -19.09 0.56 -30.10
CA LEU A 221 -18.92 0.15 -28.69
C LEU A 221 -17.57 0.60 -28.10
N LEU A 222 -17.08 1.76 -28.54
CA LEU A 222 -15.85 2.36 -28.07
C LEU A 222 -16.10 3.24 -26.84
N ARG A 223 -15.17 3.25 -25.89
CA ARG A 223 -15.28 4.07 -24.67
C ARG A 223 -15.05 5.54 -25.01
N PRO A 224 -15.99 6.46 -24.71
CA PRO A 224 -15.91 7.84 -25.18
C PRO A 224 -14.65 8.56 -24.67
N HIS A 225 -14.34 8.38 -23.39
CA HIS A 225 -13.26 9.10 -22.70
C HIS A 225 -11.84 8.63 -23.03
N GLN A 226 -11.67 7.37 -23.43
CA GLN A 226 -10.36 6.73 -23.60
C GLN A 226 -10.07 6.36 -25.05
N GLU A 227 -11.08 5.93 -25.79
CA GLU A 227 -10.91 5.36 -27.12
C GLU A 227 -11.37 6.39 -28.16
N VAL A 228 -12.62 6.86 -28.09
CA VAL A 228 -13.19 7.75 -29.12
C VAL A 228 -12.49 9.10 -29.19
N ARG A 229 -12.27 9.77 -28.05
CA ARG A 229 -11.61 11.08 -28.00
C ARG A 229 -10.13 11.06 -28.42
N GLN A 230 -9.52 9.88 -28.54
CA GLN A 230 -8.12 9.70 -28.95
C GLN A 230 -8.00 9.12 -30.36
N LEU A 231 -9.13 8.93 -31.06
CA LEU A 231 -9.11 8.48 -32.44
C LEU A 231 -8.38 9.48 -33.34
N ARG A 232 -7.71 8.92 -34.33
CA ARG A 232 -6.90 9.58 -35.36
C ARG A 232 -7.17 8.84 -36.66
N LEU A 233 -6.88 9.48 -37.79
CA LEU A 233 -7.12 8.89 -39.11
C LEU A 233 -6.34 7.59 -39.30
N ARG A 234 -5.12 7.49 -38.78
CA ARG A 234 -4.32 6.25 -38.79
C ARG A 234 -5.00 5.04 -38.15
N HIS A 235 -5.97 5.25 -37.25
CA HIS A 235 -6.70 4.15 -36.62
C HIS A 235 -7.79 3.61 -37.54
N MET A 236 -8.20 4.35 -38.56
CA MET A 236 -9.21 3.96 -39.53
C MET A 236 -8.55 3.48 -40.82
N ASN A 237 -9.16 2.51 -41.49
CA ASN A 237 -8.75 2.18 -42.85
C ASN A 237 -9.29 3.21 -43.85
N LYS A 238 -8.76 3.21 -45.08
CA LYS A 238 -9.12 4.18 -46.13
C LYS A 238 -10.63 4.21 -46.44
N GLU A 239 -11.29 3.06 -46.31
CA GLU A 239 -12.71 2.94 -46.61
C GLU A 239 -13.63 3.28 -45.44
N PHE A 240 -13.06 3.61 -44.27
CA PHE A 240 -13.80 3.82 -43.01
C PHE A 240 -14.71 2.64 -42.66
N THR A 241 -14.27 1.40 -42.89
CA THR A 241 -15.03 0.19 -42.55
C THR A 241 -14.58 -0.43 -41.22
N GLU A 242 -13.40 -0.09 -40.72
CA GLU A 242 -12.87 -0.58 -39.45
C GLU A 242 -12.07 0.48 -38.70
N ILE A 243 -12.03 0.33 -37.37
CA ILE A 243 -11.12 1.04 -36.46
C ILE A 243 -10.23 0.00 -35.78
N ARG A 244 -8.92 0.24 -35.80
CA ARG A 244 -7.89 -0.58 -35.15
C ARG A 244 -7.21 0.22 -34.05
N LEU A 245 -7.19 -0.32 -32.84
CA LEU A 245 -6.54 0.25 -31.67
C LEU A 245 -5.48 -0.71 -31.14
N ALA A 246 -4.27 -0.20 -30.90
CA ALA A 246 -3.23 -0.95 -30.20
C ALA A 246 -3.60 -1.19 -28.72
N GLY A 247 -2.92 -2.13 -28.06
CA GLY A 247 -3.16 -2.42 -26.65
C GLY A 247 -2.95 -1.23 -25.72
N SER A 248 -2.01 -0.35 -26.05
CA SER A 248 -1.74 0.91 -25.31
C SER A 248 -2.82 1.98 -25.50
N GLU A 249 -3.67 1.84 -26.52
CA GLU A 249 -4.68 2.84 -26.92
C GLU A 249 -6.08 2.49 -26.40
N ASN A 250 -6.20 1.42 -25.61
CA ASN A 250 -7.47 1.04 -25.01
C ASN A 250 -7.31 0.47 -23.60
N LYS A 251 -8.43 0.42 -22.87
CA LYS A 251 -8.44 0.02 -21.46
C LYS A 251 -8.02 -1.44 -21.22
N SER A 252 -8.18 -2.32 -22.22
CA SER A 252 -8.00 -3.76 -22.01
C SER A 252 -6.56 -4.22 -22.13
N GLY A 253 -5.66 -3.40 -22.71
CA GLY A 253 -4.29 -3.80 -22.99
C GLY A 253 -4.15 -4.73 -24.20
N ARG A 254 -5.23 -5.02 -24.94
CA ARG A 254 -5.25 -5.93 -26.09
C ARG A 254 -5.48 -5.18 -27.37
N VAL A 255 -4.93 -5.65 -28.49
CA VAL A 255 -5.28 -5.13 -29.81
C VAL A 255 -6.79 -5.30 -30.03
N ARG A 256 -7.45 -4.24 -30.51
CA ARG A 256 -8.90 -4.20 -30.71
C ARG A 256 -9.19 -3.73 -32.12
N THR A 257 -9.96 -4.53 -32.86
CA THR A 257 -10.55 -4.15 -34.15
C THR A 257 -12.06 -4.08 -33.98
N VAL A 258 -12.68 -3.00 -34.46
CA VAL A 258 -14.13 -2.83 -34.49
C VAL A 258 -14.57 -2.40 -35.88
N PHE A 259 -15.71 -2.91 -36.34
CA PHE A 259 -16.28 -2.53 -37.63
C PHE A 259 -17.16 -1.29 -37.48
N ILE A 260 -17.11 -0.43 -38.49
CA ILE A 260 -17.89 0.81 -38.53
C ILE A 260 -19.20 0.54 -39.27
N PRO A 261 -20.38 0.75 -38.65
CA PRO A 261 -21.67 0.61 -39.32
C PRO A 261 -21.84 1.60 -40.48
N SER A 262 -22.53 1.20 -41.55
CA SER A 262 -22.69 1.99 -42.79
C SER A 262 -23.15 3.43 -42.55
N PHE A 263 -24.14 3.65 -41.66
CA PHE A 263 -24.64 4.99 -41.34
C PHE A 263 -23.56 5.91 -40.77
N LEU A 264 -22.59 5.36 -40.04
CA LEU A 264 -21.48 6.11 -39.45
C LEU A 264 -20.34 6.32 -40.45
N GLN A 265 -20.13 5.39 -41.39
CA GLN A 265 -19.11 5.56 -42.44
C GLN A 265 -19.37 6.82 -43.26
N THR A 266 -20.62 7.05 -43.66
CA THR A 266 -21.03 8.24 -44.43
C THR A 266 -20.78 9.53 -43.65
N GLU A 267 -21.14 9.55 -42.37
CA GLU A 267 -20.92 10.70 -41.50
C GLU A 267 -19.41 10.98 -41.30
N LEU A 268 -18.60 9.94 -41.07
CA LEU A 268 -17.14 10.06 -40.90
C LEU A 268 -16.45 10.54 -42.18
N LYS A 269 -16.77 9.96 -43.34
CA LYS A 269 -16.22 10.38 -44.64
C LYS A 269 -16.51 11.85 -44.92
N THR A 270 -17.73 12.30 -44.62
CA THR A 270 -18.13 13.70 -44.80
C THR A 270 -17.34 14.61 -43.85
N ARG A 271 -17.26 14.24 -42.57
CA ARG A 271 -16.62 15.06 -41.53
C ARG A 271 -15.09 15.12 -41.65
N LEU A 272 -14.47 14.07 -42.14
CA LEU A 272 -13.01 13.91 -42.21
C LEU A 272 -12.45 14.22 -43.60
N ASN A 273 -13.29 14.64 -44.54
CA ASN A 273 -12.84 15.06 -45.86
C ASN A 273 -11.87 16.25 -45.74
N GLY A 274 -10.67 16.11 -46.32
CA GLY A 274 -9.62 17.13 -46.28
C GLY A 274 -8.95 17.32 -44.91
N ILE A 275 -9.11 16.36 -43.99
CA ILE A 275 -8.41 16.34 -42.71
C ILE A 275 -7.28 15.32 -42.79
N ASP A 276 -6.11 15.70 -42.29
CA ASP A 276 -4.96 14.82 -42.09
C ASP A 276 -4.60 14.73 -40.61
N ASP A 277 -3.91 13.64 -40.23
CA ASP A 277 -3.39 13.52 -38.87
C ASP A 277 -2.26 14.54 -38.68
N LEU A 278 -2.31 15.30 -37.58
CA LEU A 278 -1.18 16.13 -37.15
C LEU A 278 0.01 15.21 -36.81
N GLU A 279 1.19 15.56 -37.34
CA GLU A 279 2.46 14.91 -37.04
C GLU A 279 2.73 14.82 -35.52
#